data_AF-A0A316W721-F1
#
_entry.id   AF-A0A316W721-F1
#
_cell.length_a   1.000
_cell.length_b   1.000
_cell.length_c   1.000
_cell.angle_alpha   90.00
_cell.angle_beta   90.00
_cell.angle_gamma   90.00
#
_symmetry.space_group_name_H-M   'P 1'
#
loop_
_entity.id
_entity.type
_entity.pdbx_description
1 polymer ?
#
loop_
_entity_poly.entity_id
_entity_poly.type
_entity_poly.pdbx_seq_one_letter_code
_entity_poly.pdbx_strand_id
1 'polypeptide(L)'
;MPVSTATAAGTGPGVARATPKSVRIQEPELEKEQRSTAGVSRPYKRRKRDALQSQHISPHPAGIRPSANAIFDPDHAKFRSSSLGHLSALPDELLLHTLGFLTSAELARLCRVSRALAAYAGHDGSWRERTLADSQGGFVSEWAGNWRRTYARVVGKQQALPPLSSPPRADGLYSDVLYNQWRLANTRFTLQDGCSIDTLPHGTSFERFDQEYAAQRPAIFKDATQGWRAAGWTLEQLCDNAGEEPLQAEAMRANRRTYLDYAANQGAQRYDLSDPKNMVPDESPLYLFDAQLPARIEDNWRVPHLLGLRHEQNGQAVGTWDHDLFGLLGLRRPDYRWVIAGPERSGSGWHKDPNATSAWNAVLSGTKYWLFLPPHVTPPGVYVSADEADVTAPLSIAEWAIDFLNRTRTLHGPQGDGSLQEGRCEAGDAVYVPAGWWHLVVNITESVAFTQNLVSRRELAGVLDFMQSRPEQVSGFKPMTGAADGAAGNDDDDDNECAPANLFRDFCDALKDYDAPLLQEALQEVDKRRKVREGRRVARERNGSGWWARMKAQEAAESGRASEQDPQADAATSSSITASTGFAFDLLGQDAEEIGELPW
;
A
#
# COMPACT_ATOMS: atom_id res chain seq x y z
N MET A 1 -31.43 -31.12 -74.04
CA MET A 1 -31.70 -32.21 -73.06
C MET A 1 -31.88 -31.60 -71.67
N PRO A 2 -32.70 -32.20 -70.78
CA PRO A 2 -33.13 -31.68 -69.46
C PRO A 2 -32.15 -32.12 -68.34
N VAL A 3 -32.37 -32.07 -67.01
CA VAL A 3 -33.56 -32.08 -66.10
C VAL A 3 -33.19 -31.19 -64.87
N SER A 4 -34.03 -30.41 -64.17
CA SER A 4 -35.30 -30.68 -63.44
C SER A 4 -35.15 -31.74 -62.32
N THR A 5 -35.83 -31.73 -61.16
CA THR A 5 -36.96 -30.93 -60.59
C THR A 5 -36.97 -31.16 -59.06
N ALA A 6 -37.19 -30.17 -58.20
CA ALA A 6 -38.47 -29.70 -57.62
C ALA A 6 -39.09 -30.52 -56.45
N THR A 7 -39.22 -29.84 -55.30
CA THR A 7 -40.37 -29.76 -54.36
C THR A 7 -41.11 -31.00 -53.77
N ALA A 8 -41.27 -30.94 -52.43
CA ALA A 8 -42.53 -31.04 -51.66
C ALA A 8 -42.79 -32.25 -50.71
N ALA A 9 -43.10 -31.87 -49.45
CA ALA A 9 -44.13 -32.38 -48.53
C ALA A 9 -44.09 -33.82 -47.95
N GLY A 10 -44.29 -33.88 -46.61
CA GLY A 10 -45.36 -34.72 -46.04
C GLY A 10 -45.00 -35.85 -45.06
N THR A 11 -45.33 -35.64 -43.77
CA THR A 11 -45.87 -36.63 -42.79
C THR A 11 -45.07 -37.89 -42.39
N GLY A 12 -45.10 -38.24 -41.09
CA GLY A 12 -44.70 -39.56 -40.53
C GLY A 12 -45.76 -40.65 -40.76
N PRO A 13 -45.83 -41.79 -40.00
CA PRO A 13 -45.20 -42.11 -38.70
C PRO A 13 -44.54 -43.54 -38.65
N GLY A 14 -44.26 -44.10 -37.46
CA GLY A 14 -44.37 -45.57 -37.26
C GLY A 14 -43.24 -46.36 -36.57
N VAL A 15 -43.42 -46.61 -35.27
CA VAL A 15 -43.09 -47.82 -34.46
C VAL A 15 -42.41 -49.05 -35.12
N ALA A 16 -41.31 -49.54 -34.53
CA ALA A 16 -41.00 -50.95 -34.15
C ALA A 16 -39.49 -51.18 -33.92
N ARG A 17 -38.97 -52.13 -33.12
CA ARG A 17 -39.47 -52.90 -31.95
C ARG A 17 -38.28 -53.72 -31.38
N ALA A 18 -37.94 -53.57 -30.10
CA ALA A 18 -37.05 -54.51 -29.39
C ALA A 18 -37.54 -54.71 -27.95
N THR A 19 -37.62 -55.95 -27.50
CA THR A 19 -38.36 -56.39 -26.29
C THR A 19 -37.79 -57.75 -25.80
N PRO A 20 -38.01 -58.21 -24.55
CA PRO A 20 -37.52 -57.62 -23.29
C PRO A 20 -37.14 -58.72 -22.24
N LYS A 21 -37.10 -58.35 -20.94
CA LYS A 21 -37.24 -59.19 -19.71
C LYS A 21 -35.98 -59.95 -19.23
N SER A 22 -35.82 -60.25 -17.93
CA SER A 22 -36.77 -60.15 -16.79
C SER A 22 -36.17 -59.57 -15.49
N VAL A 23 -37.06 -59.00 -14.68
CA VAL A 23 -36.92 -58.51 -13.30
C VAL A 23 -37.43 -59.59 -12.33
N ARG A 24 -36.94 -59.70 -11.07
CA ARG A 24 -37.75 -59.48 -9.82
C ARG A 24 -37.04 -59.68 -8.46
N ILE A 25 -37.21 -58.64 -7.66
CA ILE A 25 -37.00 -58.37 -6.22
C ILE A 25 -37.75 -59.34 -5.27
N GLN A 26 -37.21 -59.60 -4.05
CA GLN A 26 -37.97 -59.52 -2.77
C GLN A 26 -37.08 -59.47 -1.50
N GLU A 27 -37.63 -58.94 -0.40
CA GLU A 27 -36.98 -58.57 0.88
C GLU A 27 -37.27 -59.62 2.02
N PRO A 28 -37.30 -59.29 3.35
CA PRO A 28 -36.21 -59.62 4.29
C PRO A 28 -36.65 -60.42 5.57
N GLU A 29 -35.71 -60.91 6.40
CA GLU A 29 -35.94 -61.08 7.86
C GLU A 29 -34.66 -61.31 8.71
N LEU A 30 -34.80 -61.29 10.04
CA LEU A 30 -33.74 -61.17 11.07
C LEU A 30 -33.27 -62.52 11.68
N GLU A 31 -32.09 -62.56 12.32
CA GLU A 31 -31.95 -63.02 13.73
C GLU A 31 -30.56 -62.85 14.41
N LYS A 32 -30.60 -62.29 15.64
CA LYS A 32 -29.84 -62.58 16.90
C LYS A 32 -28.31 -62.44 17.06
N GLU A 33 -27.95 -62.03 18.28
CA GLU A 33 -26.60 -61.71 18.79
C GLU A 33 -25.71 -62.93 19.09
N GLN A 34 -24.38 -62.77 18.96
CA GLN A 34 -23.42 -63.25 19.97
C GLN A 34 -22.38 -62.16 20.28
N ARG A 35 -22.08 -61.94 21.56
CA ARG A 35 -21.15 -60.92 22.05
C ARG A 35 -19.72 -61.44 22.11
N SER A 36 -18.75 -60.62 21.74
CA SER A 36 -17.41 -60.65 22.32
C SER A 36 -16.91 -59.22 22.59
N THR A 37 -16.14 -59.05 23.66
CA THR A 37 -15.83 -57.73 24.26
C THR A 37 -14.42 -57.27 23.92
N ALA A 38 -14.27 -56.16 23.21
CA ALA A 38 -13.00 -55.44 23.08
C ALA A 38 -13.21 -53.94 22.84
N GLY A 39 -12.34 -53.11 23.41
CA GLY A 39 -12.53 -51.68 23.65
C GLY A 39 -12.87 -50.79 22.44
N VAL A 40 -13.74 -49.80 22.72
CA VAL A 40 -13.99 -48.68 21.82
C VAL A 40 -12.74 -47.80 21.75
N SER A 41 -12.06 -47.80 20.60
CA SER A 41 -11.24 -46.65 20.19
C SER A 41 -11.82 -46.07 18.91
N ARG A 42 -12.32 -44.83 18.98
CA ARG A 42 -12.69 -44.08 17.78
C ARG A 42 -11.40 -43.52 17.18
N PRO A 43 -11.07 -43.79 15.91
CA PRO A 43 -9.90 -43.18 15.29
C PRO A 43 -10.12 -41.67 15.21
N TYR A 44 -9.24 -40.92 15.85
CA TYR A 44 -9.20 -39.46 15.74
C TYR A 44 -8.95 -39.11 14.28
N LYS A 45 -9.98 -38.65 13.55
CA LYS A 45 -9.80 -38.15 12.18
C LYS A 45 -8.86 -36.95 12.26
N ARG A 46 -7.59 -37.17 11.94
CA ARG A 46 -6.62 -36.10 11.67
C ARG A 46 -7.31 -35.11 10.71
N ARG A 47 -7.63 -33.91 11.20
CA ARG A 47 -7.84 -32.76 10.31
C ARG A 47 -6.65 -32.76 9.36
N LYS A 48 -6.90 -32.78 8.05
CA LYS A 48 -5.89 -32.31 7.11
C LYS A 48 -5.58 -30.88 7.57
N ARG A 49 -4.38 -30.66 8.10
CA ARG A 49 -3.78 -29.33 7.97
C ARG A 49 -3.68 -29.13 6.48
N ASP A 50 -4.30 -28.07 5.96
CA ASP A 50 -4.00 -27.63 4.62
C ASP A 50 -2.51 -27.36 4.60
N ALA A 51 -1.77 -28.23 3.91
CA ALA A 51 -0.36 -28.05 3.73
C ALA A 51 -0.22 -26.79 2.88
N LEU A 52 0.31 -25.72 3.48
CA LEU A 52 0.94 -24.64 2.75
C LEU A 52 1.78 -25.31 1.67
N GLN A 53 1.37 -25.17 0.40
CA GLN A 53 2.16 -25.66 -0.71
C GLN A 53 3.51 -24.96 -0.55
N SER A 54 4.57 -25.74 -0.31
CA SER A 54 5.90 -25.21 -0.09
C SER A 54 6.33 -24.51 -1.36
N GLN A 55 6.10 -23.20 -1.43
CA GLN A 55 6.64 -22.36 -2.48
C GLN A 55 8.15 -22.57 -2.42
N HIS A 56 8.70 -23.10 -3.50
CA HIS A 56 10.12 -23.41 -3.57
C HIS A 56 10.90 -22.11 -3.77
N ILE A 57 11.01 -21.32 -2.70
CA ILE A 57 11.81 -20.10 -2.69
C ILE A 57 13.25 -20.50 -3.03
N SER A 58 13.90 -19.75 -3.91
CA SER A 58 15.29 -20.00 -4.31
C SER A 58 16.23 -19.94 -3.08
N PRO A 59 17.48 -20.40 -3.16
CA PRO A 59 18.45 -20.08 -2.10
C PRO A 59 18.77 -18.59 -2.09
N HIS A 60 18.99 -17.99 -0.91
CA HIS A 60 19.54 -16.64 -0.80
C HIS A 60 20.89 -16.57 -1.55
N PRO A 61 21.18 -15.53 -2.38
CA PRO A 61 22.38 -15.50 -3.23
C PRO A 61 23.68 -15.64 -2.43
N ALA A 62 23.77 -14.96 -1.28
CA ALA A 62 24.89 -15.06 -0.36
C ALA A 62 24.89 -16.32 0.54
N GLY A 63 23.95 -17.26 0.39
CA GLY A 63 23.90 -18.49 1.20
C GLY A 63 23.36 -18.33 2.64
N ILE A 64 22.87 -17.14 2.99
CA ILE A 64 22.24 -16.81 4.29
C ILE A 64 20.93 -17.61 4.44
N ARG A 65 20.58 -17.96 5.68
CA ARG A 65 19.36 -18.70 6.04
C ARG A 65 18.66 -18.06 7.24
N PRO A 66 17.36 -18.36 7.47
CA PRO A 66 16.65 -17.96 8.69
C PRO A 66 17.37 -18.41 9.96
N SER A 67 17.23 -17.66 11.05
CA SER A 67 17.89 -17.93 12.34
C SER A 67 17.62 -19.36 12.84
N ALA A 68 16.38 -19.82 12.75
CA ALA A 68 15.93 -21.14 13.21
C ALA A 68 16.64 -22.31 12.53
N ASN A 69 17.22 -22.13 11.34
CA ASN A 69 18.00 -23.17 10.68
C ASN A 69 19.32 -23.48 11.40
N ALA A 70 19.83 -22.57 12.26
CA ALA A 70 21.01 -22.79 13.10
C ALA A 70 20.87 -23.99 14.04
N ILE A 71 19.64 -24.35 14.45
CA ILE A 71 19.33 -25.51 15.30
C ILE A 71 19.83 -26.82 14.65
N PHE A 72 19.88 -26.88 13.32
CA PHE A 72 20.29 -28.06 12.56
C PHE A 72 21.76 -28.02 12.09
N ASP A 73 22.50 -26.95 12.43
CA ASP A 73 23.89 -26.76 12.04
C ASP A 73 24.79 -26.67 13.29
N PRO A 74 25.56 -27.72 13.64
CA PRO A 74 26.40 -27.71 14.83
C PRO A 74 27.58 -26.73 14.75
N ASP A 75 27.96 -26.25 13.55
CA ASP A 75 29.06 -25.32 13.33
C ASP A 75 28.60 -23.84 13.24
N HIS A 76 27.29 -23.54 13.33
CA HIS A 76 26.78 -22.16 13.16
C HIS A 76 27.45 -21.14 14.11
N ALA A 77 27.57 -21.48 15.40
CA ALA A 77 28.15 -20.61 16.41
C ALA A 77 29.65 -20.36 16.15
N LYS A 78 30.34 -21.36 15.59
CA LYS A 78 31.74 -21.28 15.19
C LYS A 78 31.91 -20.44 13.92
N PHE A 79 30.99 -20.52 12.95
CA PHE A 79 30.98 -19.60 11.82
C PHE A 79 30.79 -18.15 12.30
N ARG A 80 29.75 -17.88 13.11
CA ARG A 80 29.46 -16.52 13.60
C ARG A 80 30.64 -15.93 14.38
N SER A 81 31.18 -16.66 15.36
CA SER A 81 32.31 -16.21 16.18
C SER A 81 33.61 -16.04 15.39
N SER A 82 33.96 -16.97 14.50
CA SER A 82 35.18 -16.84 13.68
C SER A 82 35.08 -15.75 12.60
N SER A 83 33.87 -15.38 12.17
CA SER A 83 33.67 -14.36 11.13
C SER A 83 33.41 -12.96 11.69
N LEU A 84 32.75 -12.82 12.84
CA LEU A 84 32.47 -11.53 13.47
C LEU A 84 33.44 -11.17 14.61
N GLY A 85 34.21 -12.12 15.13
CA GLY A 85 35.06 -11.89 16.30
C GLY A 85 34.22 -11.46 17.50
N HIS A 86 34.65 -10.43 18.24
CA HIS A 86 33.87 -9.90 19.37
C HIS A 86 32.48 -9.36 18.98
N LEU A 87 32.25 -8.97 17.72
CA LEU A 87 30.92 -8.53 17.25
C LEU A 87 29.91 -9.68 17.20
N SER A 88 30.34 -10.95 17.32
CA SER A 88 29.40 -12.10 17.32
C SER A 88 28.45 -12.10 18.52
N ALA A 89 28.77 -11.36 19.58
CA ALA A 89 27.95 -11.21 20.78
C ALA A 89 26.75 -10.25 20.60
N LEU A 90 26.76 -9.42 19.55
CA LEU A 90 25.64 -8.53 19.25
C LEU A 90 24.52 -9.31 18.54
N PRO A 91 23.24 -9.02 18.81
CA PRO A 91 22.12 -9.37 17.94
C PRO A 91 22.29 -8.80 16.52
N ASP A 92 21.54 -9.33 15.55
CA ASP A 92 21.70 -8.97 14.14
C ASP A 92 21.17 -7.57 13.84
N GLU A 93 20.07 -7.21 14.49
CA GLU A 93 19.41 -5.91 14.46
C GLU A 93 20.38 -4.84 14.97
N LEU A 94 20.96 -5.07 16.16
CA LEU A 94 21.91 -4.15 16.79
C LEU A 94 23.22 -4.07 16.00
N LEU A 95 23.69 -5.17 15.40
CA LEU A 95 24.87 -5.16 14.53
C LEU A 95 24.61 -4.32 13.28
N LEU A 96 23.49 -4.52 12.58
CA LEU A 96 23.14 -3.76 11.38
C LEU A 96 22.93 -2.27 11.70
N HIS A 97 22.22 -1.96 12.78
CA HIS A 97 22.03 -0.59 13.27
C HIS A 97 23.37 0.09 13.64
N THR A 98 24.26 -0.62 14.34
CA THR A 98 25.61 -0.10 14.69
C THR A 98 26.44 0.21 13.43
N LEU A 99 26.35 -0.63 12.40
CA LEU A 99 26.98 -0.38 11.10
C LEU A 99 26.35 0.82 10.37
N GLY A 100 25.10 1.16 10.67
CA GLY A 100 24.40 2.36 10.19
C GLY A 100 25.15 3.67 10.50
N PHE A 101 25.85 3.78 11.62
CA PHE A 101 26.61 4.99 11.98
C PHE A 101 27.92 5.18 11.22
N LEU A 102 28.36 4.19 10.44
CA LEU A 102 29.62 4.26 9.71
C LEU A 102 29.49 5.02 8.39
N THR A 103 30.59 5.62 7.94
CA THR A 103 30.67 6.20 6.60
C THR A 103 30.63 5.10 5.54
N SER A 104 30.15 5.42 4.34
CA SER A 104 30.12 4.49 3.19
C SER A 104 31.51 3.94 2.85
N ALA A 105 32.56 4.74 3.04
CA ALA A 105 33.96 4.31 2.89
C ALA A 105 34.40 3.29 3.95
N GLU A 106 33.89 3.38 5.18
CA GLU A 106 34.15 2.40 6.24
C GLU A 106 33.37 1.10 6.01
N LEU A 107 32.08 1.19 5.65
CA LEU A 107 31.28 0.01 5.27
C LEU A 107 31.90 -0.76 4.11
N ALA A 108 32.37 -0.05 3.07
CA ALA A 108 33.04 -0.67 1.94
C ALA A 108 34.40 -1.31 2.32
N ARG A 109 35.07 -0.84 3.38
CA ARG A 109 36.24 -1.52 3.97
C ARG A 109 35.82 -2.74 4.79
N LEU A 110 34.78 -2.64 5.63
CA LEU A 110 34.27 -3.77 6.44
C LEU A 110 33.77 -4.93 5.58
N CYS A 111 33.19 -4.64 4.41
CA CYS A 111 32.82 -5.63 3.39
C CYS A 111 33.98 -6.56 2.95
N ARG A 112 35.22 -6.23 3.30
CA ARG A 112 36.44 -6.95 2.91
C ARG A 112 37.11 -7.67 4.07
N VAL A 113 36.60 -7.53 5.30
CA VAL A 113 37.21 -8.07 6.52
C VAL A 113 36.86 -9.54 6.74
N SER A 114 35.59 -9.91 6.57
CA SER A 114 35.12 -11.29 6.77
C SER A 114 33.87 -11.62 5.96
N ARG A 115 33.53 -12.91 5.87
CA ARG A 115 32.32 -13.39 5.16
C ARG A 115 31.03 -12.86 5.79
N ALA A 116 30.95 -12.81 7.12
CA ALA A 116 29.79 -12.24 7.80
C ALA A 116 29.73 -10.70 7.67
N LEU A 117 30.84 -9.98 7.88
CA LEU A 117 30.85 -8.52 7.69
C LEU A 117 30.55 -8.12 6.24
N ALA A 118 30.94 -8.94 5.25
CA ALA A 118 30.53 -8.75 3.86
C ALA A 118 29.02 -8.93 3.60
N ALA A 119 28.31 -9.66 4.47
CA ALA A 119 26.86 -9.77 4.43
C ALA A 119 26.19 -8.56 5.10
N TYR A 120 26.55 -8.21 6.34
CA TYR A 120 25.93 -7.08 7.06
C TYR A 120 26.29 -5.72 6.42
N ALA A 121 27.56 -5.40 6.22
CA ALA A 121 27.97 -4.15 5.58
C ALA A 121 27.67 -4.12 4.07
N GLY A 122 27.30 -5.26 3.49
CA GLY A 122 26.85 -5.41 2.10
C GLY A 122 25.33 -5.46 1.94
N HIS A 123 24.55 -5.28 3.02
CA HIS A 123 23.09 -5.31 3.03
C HIS A 123 22.50 -4.23 2.11
N ASP A 124 21.76 -4.63 1.07
CA ASP A 124 21.44 -3.73 -0.04
C ASP A 124 20.44 -2.62 0.35
N GLY A 125 19.51 -2.88 1.28
CA GLY A 125 18.64 -1.84 1.85
C GLY A 125 19.41 -0.68 2.48
N SER A 126 20.49 -0.98 3.23
CA SER A 126 21.34 0.06 3.83
C SER A 126 22.20 0.80 2.80
N TRP A 127 22.36 0.27 1.59
CA TRP A 127 22.93 1.00 0.45
C TRP A 127 21.85 1.76 -0.35
N ARG A 128 20.58 1.36 -0.32
CA ARG A 128 19.44 2.11 -0.89
C ARG A 128 19.30 3.44 -0.17
N GLU A 129 19.10 3.41 1.14
CA GLU A 129 18.99 4.59 2.03
C GLU A 129 20.12 5.59 1.75
N ARG A 130 21.37 5.13 1.77
CA ARG A 130 22.55 5.96 1.48
C ARG A 130 22.62 6.47 0.06
N THR A 131 22.18 5.70 -0.94
CA THR A 131 22.15 6.17 -2.33
C THR A 131 21.22 7.35 -2.48
N LEU A 132 20.06 7.29 -1.82
CA LEU A 132 19.05 8.35 -1.87
C LEU A 132 19.52 9.58 -1.07
N ALA A 133 20.02 9.38 0.15
CA ALA A 133 20.50 10.45 1.02
C ALA A 133 21.77 11.17 0.52
N ASP A 134 22.76 10.44 -0.01
CA ASP A 134 24.03 11.04 -0.48
C ASP A 134 23.97 11.56 -1.93
N SER A 135 22.86 11.32 -2.65
CA SER A 135 22.64 11.88 -3.99
C SER A 135 21.92 13.23 -3.90
N GLN A 136 22.35 14.21 -4.69
CA GLN A 136 21.78 15.56 -4.66
C GLN A 136 20.27 15.53 -4.96
N GLY A 137 19.45 15.83 -3.95
CA GLY A 137 17.99 15.74 -4.02
C GLY A 137 17.51 14.38 -4.56
N GLY A 138 18.07 13.27 -4.04
CA GLY A 138 17.70 11.90 -4.42
C GLY A 138 18.01 11.50 -5.87
N PHE A 139 18.79 12.28 -6.62
CA PHE A 139 18.98 12.06 -8.06
C PHE A 139 19.97 10.93 -8.40
N VAL A 140 19.44 9.81 -8.88
CA VAL A 140 20.17 8.63 -9.36
C VAL A 140 20.36 8.73 -10.87
N SER A 141 21.61 8.80 -11.33
CA SER A 141 21.96 9.03 -12.73
C SER A 141 22.19 7.78 -13.59
N GLU A 142 22.46 6.62 -12.97
CA GLU A 142 22.71 5.32 -13.60
C GLU A 142 22.27 4.19 -12.65
N TRP A 143 21.42 3.27 -13.09
CA TRP A 143 21.12 2.05 -12.33
C TRP A 143 22.15 0.96 -12.64
N ALA A 144 22.83 0.45 -11.60
CA ALA A 144 23.92 -0.50 -11.77
C ALA A 144 23.57 -1.94 -11.37
N GLY A 145 22.28 -2.26 -11.22
CA GLY A 145 21.75 -3.61 -10.97
C GLY A 145 21.49 -3.96 -9.50
N ASN A 146 22.06 -3.20 -8.54
CA ASN A 146 21.68 -3.22 -7.13
C ASN A 146 22.10 -1.89 -6.47
N TRP A 147 21.59 -1.59 -5.28
CA TRP A 147 21.82 -0.30 -4.62
C TRP A 147 23.29 -0.08 -4.29
N ARG A 148 24.00 -1.10 -3.78
CA ARG A 148 25.43 -1.01 -3.47
C ARG A 148 26.31 -0.65 -4.68
N ARG A 149 25.99 -1.17 -5.88
CA ARG A 149 26.70 -0.86 -7.13
C ARG A 149 26.28 0.50 -7.68
N THR A 150 25.00 0.85 -7.57
CA THR A 150 24.44 2.14 -7.99
C THR A 150 25.12 3.26 -7.19
N TYR A 151 25.19 3.12 -5.87
CA TYR A 151 25.95 4.00 -4.99
C TYR A 151 27.39 4.22 -5.48
N ALA A 152 28.12 3.15 -5.81
CA ALA A 152 29.51 3.25 -6.26
C ALA A 152 29.67 3.98 -7.61
N ARG A 153 28.65 3.96 -8.47
CA ARG A 153 28.63 4.63 -9.77
C ARG A 153 28.29 6.11 -9.65
N VAL A 154 27.24 6.42 -8.88
CA VAL A 154 26.67 7.76 -8.73
C VAL A 154 27.48 8.59 -7.71
N VAL A 155 27.63 8.10 -6.48
CA VAL A 155 28.22 8.82 -5.35
C VAL A 155 29.70 8.44 -5.13
N GLY A 156 30.04 7.16 -5.33
CA GLY A 156 31.30 6.56 -4.86
C GLY A 156 32.60 7.20 -5.36
N LYS A 157 32.58 7.86 -6.52
CA LYS A 157 33.73 8.63 -7.03
C LYS A 157 34.02 9.86 -6.19
N GLN A 158 32.98 10.54 -5.68
CA GLN A 158 33.10 11.73 -4.86
C GLN A 158 33.58 11.37 -3.45
N GLN A 159 33.07 10.28 -2.88
CA GLN A 159 33.45 9.77 -1.55
C GLN A 159 34.71 8.88 -1.52
N ALA A 160 35.48 8.82 -2.62
CA ALA A 160 36.71 8.02 -2.72
C ALA A 160 36.54 6.54 -2.27
N LEU A 161 35.42 5.91 -2.64
CA LEU A 161 35.11 4.54 -2.24
C LEU A 161 36.20 3.55 -2.70
N PRO A 162 36.62 2.59 -1.83
CA PRO A 162 37.46 1.49 -2.29
C PRO A 162 36.70 0.60 -3.28
N PRO A 163 37.37 -0.10 -4.19
CA PRO A 163 36.71 -0.96 -5.17
C PRO A 163 35.79 -1.99 -4.53
N LEU A 164 34.49 -1.91 -4.87
CA LEU A 164 33.49 -2.86 -4.40
C LEU A 164 33.60 -4.16 -5.19
N SER A 165 33.99 -5.23 -4.49
CA SER A 165 33.87 -6.60 -4.99
C SER A 165 32.50 -7.18 -4.62
N SER A 166 32.00 -8.10 -5.44
CA SER A 166 30.88 -8.97 -5.07
C SER A 166 31.17 -9.61 -3.71
N PRO A 167 30.24 -9.56 -2.74
CA PRO A 167 30.47 -10.13 -1.42
C PRO A 167 30.63 -11.66 -1.56
N PRO A 168 31.58 -12.29 -0.85
CA PRO A 168 31.67 -13.74 -0.80
C PRO A 168 30.40 -14.33 -0.18
N ARG A 169 30.03 -15.54 -0.59
CA ARG A 169 28.93 -16.26 0.07
C ARG A 169 29.23 -16.42 1.57
N ALA A 170 28.24 -16.18 2.40
CA ALA A 170 28.24 -16.38 3.84
C ALA A 170 27.50 -17.67 4.24
N ASP A 171 27.64 -18.76 3.46
CA ASP A 171 27.18 -20.10 3.88
C ASP A 171 27.68 -20.44 5.30
N GLY A 172 26.74 -20.67 6.22
CA GLY A 172 26.97 -20.79 7.66
C GLY A 172 26.46 -19.59 8.50
N LEU A 173 26.05 -18.50 7.86
CA LEU A 173 25.38 -17.37 8.49
C LEU A 173 23.86 -17.62 8.57
N TYR A 174 23.33 -17.47 9.78
CA TYR A 174 21.91 -17.57 10.08
C TYR A 174 21.46 -16.23 10.65
N SER A 175 20.52 -15.58 9.97
CA SER A 175 20.09 -14.21 10.25
C SER A 175 18.71 -13.99 9.66
N ASP A 176 17.71 -13.67 10.49
CA ASP A 176 16.38 -13.32 9.97
C ASP A 176 16.39 -11.92 9.35
N VAL A 177 17.06 -10.95 9.98
CA VAL A 177 17.21 -9.57 9.47
C VAL A 177 17.73 -9.54 8.03
N LEU A 178 18.88 -10.19 7.76
CA LEU A 178 19.47 -10.21 6.42
C LEU A 178 18.71 -11.10 5.42
N TYR A 179 17.93 -12.06 5.90
CA TYR A 179 17.15 -12.97 5.05
C TYR A 179 15.77 -12.40 4.70
N ASN A 180 15.18 -11.54 5.56
CA ASN A 180 13.80 -11.12 5.44
C ASN A 180 13.56 -10.29 4.17
N GLN A 181 14.41 -9.30 3.87
CA GLN A 181 14.26 -8.49 2.64
C GLN A 181 14.21 -9.38 1.39
N TRP A 182 15.15 -10.33 1.29
CA TRP A 182 15.18 -11.29 0.20
C TRP A 182 13.95 -12.21 0.20
N ARG A 183 13.48 -12.68 1.37
CA ARG A 183 12.27 -13.50 1.51
C ARG A 183 11.04 -12.75 1.02
N LEU A 184 10.86 -11.50 1.45
CA LEU A 184 9.71 -10.65 1.08
C LEU A 184 9.70 -10.37 -0.42
N ALA A 185 10.84 -9.95 -0.99
CA ALA A 185 11.02 -9.75 -2.44
C ALA A 185 10.78 -11.02 -3.30
N ASN A 186 10.89 -12.22 -2.70
CA ASN A 186 10.65 -13.50 -3.36
C ASN A 186 9.29 -14.14 -3.02
N THR A 187 8.50 -13.57 -2.10
CA THR A 187 7.24 -14.16 -1.66
C THR A 187 6.10 -13.85 -2.62
N ARG A 188 5.29 -14.86 -2.92
CA ARG A 188 4.05 -14.72 -3.71
C ARG A 188 2.84 -14.92 -2.83
N PHE A 189 2.05 -13.88 -2.61
CA PHE A 189 0.75 -13.96 -1.95
C PHE A 189 -0.36 -14.18 -2.97
N THR A 190 -1.39 -14.96 -2.59
CA THR A 190 -2.50 -15.29 -3.49
C THR A 190 -3.56 -14.19 -3.47
N LEU A 191 -3.67 -13.48 -4.58
CA LEU A 191 -4.79 -12.58 -4.86
C LEU A 191 -5.99 -13.37 -5.40
N GLN A 192 -7.21 -13.07 -4.98
CA GLN A 192 -8.40 -13.77 -5.47
C GLN A 192 -8.76 -13.34 -6.90
N ASP A 193 -9.32 -14.24 -7.71
CA ASP A 193 -9.85 -13.90 -9.04
C ASP A 193 -11.23 -13.23 -8.99
N GLY A 194 -11.93 -13.33 -7.86
CA GLY A 194 -13.21 -12.65 -7.64
C GLY A 194 -13.04 -11.14 -7.45
N CYS A 195 -14.09 -10.40 -7.82
CA CYS A 195 -14.22 -8.97 -7.53
C CYS A 195 -15.47 -8.75 -6.67
N SER A 196 -15.31 -8.13 -5.50
CA SER A 196 -16.42 -7.68 -4.65
C SER A 196 -16.61 -6.15 -4.67
N ILE A 197 -15.82 -5.44 -5.48
CA ILE A 197 -16.02 -4.01 -5.77
C ILE A 197 -17.07 -3.87 -6.89
N ASP A 198 -18.08 -3.03 -6.67
CA ASP A 198 -19.13 -2.80 -7.65
C ASP A 198 -18.55 -2.24 -8.96
N THR A 199 -18.89 -2.88 -10.08
CA THR A 199 -18.41 -2.51 -11.41
C THR A 199 -19.50 -1.76 -12.19
N LEU A 200 -19.26 -0.50 -12.49
CA LEU A 200 -20.16 0.39 -13.21
C LEU A 200 -19.84 0.39 -14.72
N PRO A 201 -20.78 -0.01 -15.59
CA PRO A 201 -20.59 0.06 -17.03
C PRO A 201 -20.59 1.52 -17.52
N HIS A 202 -19.95 1.77 -18.67
CA HIS A 202 -19.82 3.09 -19.30
C HIS A 202 -21.15 3.87 -19.45
N GLY A 203 -22.27 3.17 -19.65
CA GLY A 203 -23.61 3.76 -19.75
C GLY A 203 -24.30 4.09 -18.41
N THR A 204 -23.59 4.07 -17.29
CA THR A 204 -24.10 4.53 -15.99
C THR A 204 -24.31 6.05 -16.02
N SER A 205 -25.37 6.58 -15.40
CA SER A 205 -25.58 8.02 -15.32
C SER A 205 -24.86 8.65 -14.12
N PHE A 206 -24.54 9.94 -14.23
CA PHE A 206 -23.94 10.71 -13.13
C PHE A 206 -24.81 10.66 -11.88
N GLU A 207 -26.14 10.84 -12.01
CA GLU A 207 -27.07 10.88 -10.88
C GLU A 207 -27.09 9.56 -10.10
N ARG A 208 -26.96 8.43 -10.82
CA ARG A 208 -26.84 7.11 -10.18
C ARG A 208 -25.54 6.99 -9.41
N PHE A 209 -24.42 7.40 -10.00
CA PHE A 209 -23.12 7.40 -9.32
C PHE A 209 -23.13 8.30 -8.07
N ASP A 210 -23.62 9.52 -8.21
CA ASP A 210 -23.72 10.54 -7.17
C ASP A 210 -24.62 10.11 -5.99
N GLN A 211 -25.69 9.37 -6.26
CA GLN A 211 -26.60 8.87 -5.22
C GLN A 211 -26.10 7.58 -4.55
N GLU A 212 -25.55 6.63 -5.31
CA GLU A 212 -25.22 5.28 -4.81
C GLU A 212 -23.76 5.08 -4.37
N TYR A 213 -22.81 5.92 -4.80
CA TYR A 213 -21.36 5.68 -4.66
C TYR A 213 -20.55 6.88 -4.17
N ALA A 214 -20.82 8.09 -4.67
CA ALA A 214 -20.05 9.28 -4.33
C ALA A 214 -20.04 9.56 -2.82
N ALA A 215 -18.83 9.79 -2.28
CA ALA A 215 -18.49 9.88 -0.85
C ALA A 215 -18.97 8.70 0.04
N GLN A 216 -19.40 7.59 -0.55
CA GLN A 216 -20.08 6.49 0.17
C GLN A 216 -19.33 5.15 0.07
N ARG A 217 -19.02 4.67 -1.14
CA ARG A 217 -18.42 3.33 -1.35
C ARG A 217 -17.65 3.25 -2.69
N PRO A 218 -16.56 2.46 -2.75
CA PRO A 218 -15.73 2.37 -3.95
C PRO A 218 -16.46 1.71 -5.12
N ALA A 219 -15.99 2.01 -6.33
CA ALA A 219 -16.55 1.46 -7.57
C ALA A 219 -15.46 1.38 -8.66
N ILE A 220 -15.61 0.46 -9.60
CA ILE A 220 -14.79 0.38 -10.82
C ILE A 220 -15.61 0.85 -12.02
N PHE A 221 -15.18 1.92 -12.68
CA PHE A 221 -15.76 2.41 -13.92
C PHE A 221 -15.11 1.68 -15.10
N LYS A 222 -15.91 0.95 -15.89
CA LYS A 222 -15.44 0.29 -17.11
C LYS A 222 -15.23 1.29 -18.24
N ASP A 223 -14.18 1.06 -19.03
CA ASP A 223 -13.86 1.81 -20.24
C ASP A 223 -13.71 3.33 -20.00
N ALA A 224 -13.22 3.70 -18.82
CA ALA A 224 -13.08 5.09 -18.35
C ALA A 224 -12.04 5.90 -19.14
N THR A 225 -11.01 5.24 -19.69
CA THR A 225 -9.96 5.88 -20.50
C THR A 225 -10.32 5.99 -21.99
N GLN A 226 -11.57 5.70 -22.38
CA GLN A 226 -11.97 5.68 -23.80
C GLN A 226 -11.73 7.05 -24.45
N GLY A 227 -10.99 7.05 -25.58
CA GLY A 227 -10.68 8.27 -26.33
C GLY A 227 -9.61 9.17 -25.71
N TRP A 228 -8.88 8.71 -24.69
CA TRP A 228 -7.63 9.30 -24.23
C TRP A 228 -6.51 8.80 -25.15
N ARG A 229 -5.63 9.66 -25.68
CA ARG A 229 -4.46 9.21 -26.47
C ARG A 229 -3.40 8.51 -25.60
N ALA A 230 -3.48 8.69 -24.27
CA ALA A 230 -2.65 8.00 -23.28
C ALA A 230 -3.15 6.58 -22.92
N ALA A 231 -4.35 6.19 -23.37
CA ALA A 231 -4.84 4.84 -23.15
C ALA A 231 -3.91 3.81 -23.82
N GLY A 232 -3.48 2.80 -23.06
CA GLY A 232 -2.52 1.79 -23.52
C GLY A 232 -1.04 2.17 -23.40
N TRP A 233 -0.68 3.35 -22.89
CA TRP A 233 0.73 3.73 -22.71
C TRP A 233 1.47 2.77 -21.79
N THR A 234 2.53 2.13 -22.29
CA THR A 234 3.47 1.33 -21.49
C THR A 234 4.37 2.23 -20.63
N LEU A 235 5.13 1.65 -19.69
CA LEU A 235 6.08 2.42 -18.88
C LEU A 235 7.14 3.11 -19.75
N GLU A 236 7.67 2.41 -20.76
CA GLU A 236 8.60 2.95 -21.76
C GLU A 236 7.99 4.14 -22.52
N GLN A 237 6.76 4.00 -23.02
CA GLN A 237 6.07 5.06 -23.74
C GLN A 237 5.78 6.28 -22.85
N LEU A 238 5.41 6.06 -21.58
CA LEU A 238 5.27 7.17 -20.63
C LEU A 238 6.60 7.92 -20.45
N CYS A 239 7.69 7.18 -20.22
CA CYS A 239 9.01 7.76 -20.00
C CYS A 239 9.54 8.52 -21.22
N ASP A 240 9.20 8.09 -22.45
CA ASP A 240 9.51 8.82 -23.68
C ASP A 240 8.66 10.10 -23.87
N ASN A 241 7.41 10.09 -23.41
CA ASN A 241 6.53 11.27 -23.44
C ASN A 241 6.80 12.26 -22.28
N ALA A 242 7.58 11.88 -21.28
CA ALA A 242 7.89 12.72 -20.12
C ALA A 242 8.93 13.83 -20.39
N GLY A 243 9.69 13.72 -21.47
CA GLY A 243 10.82 14.60 -21.79
C GLY A 243 12.12 14.18 -21.09
N GLU A 244 13.05 15.12 -20.97
CA GLU A 244 14.40 14.88 -20.39
C GLU A 244 14.53 15.32 -18.92
N GLU A 245 13.50 15.97 -18.37
CA GLU A 245 13.45 16.32 -16.94
C GLU A 245 13.35 15.04 -16.07
N PRO A 246 13.95 15.01 -14.86
CA PRO A 246 13.88 13.85 -13.98
C PRO A 246 12.44 13.42 -13.64
N LEU A 247 12.27 12.11 -13.48
CA LEU A 247 11.05 11.46 -12.99
C LEU A 247 11.13 11.26 -11.48
N GLN A 248 10.04 11.51 -10.77
CA GLN A 248 9.90 11.21 -9.34
C GLN A 248 9.36 9.79 -9.12
N ALA A 249 10.10 8.95 -8.41
CA ALA A 249 9.68 7.61 -7.99
C ALA A 249 9.89 7.43 -6.49
N GLU A 250 8.86 7.76 -5.70
CA GLU A 250 8.93 7.92 -4.25
C GLU A 250 10.15 8.81 -3.88
N ALA A 251 11.08 8.32 -3.05
CA ALA A 251 12.29 9.04 -2.65
C ALA A 251 13.41 9.09 -3.73
N MET A 252 13.25 8.44 -4.88
CA MET A 252 14.24 8.45 -5.96
C MET A 252 13.85 9.42 -7.08
N ARG A 253 14.77 10.29 -7.47
CA ARG A 253 14.69 11.05 -8.73
C ARG A 253 15.58 10.39 -9.77
N ALA A 254 15.10 10.17 -10.99
CA ALA A 254 15.86 9.44 -12.00
C ALA A 254 15.58 9.96 -13.42
N ASN A 255 16.59 9.87 -14.30
CA ASN A 255 16.33 10.01 -15.74
C ASN A 255 15.56 8.78 -16.27
N ARG A 256 14.86 8.93 -17.41
CA ARG A 256 14.04 7.86 -18.02
C ARG A 256 14.78 6.52 -18.12
N ARG A 257 16.05 6.54 -18.55
CA ARG A 257 16.82 5.31 -18.75
C ARG A 257 17.09 4.58 -17.43
N THR A 258 17.45 5.34 -16.40
CA THR A 258 17.72 4.81 -15.06
C THR A 258 16.47 4.23 -14.43
N TYR A 259 15.31 4.89 -14.56
CA TYR A 259 14.07 4.36 -14.02
C TYR A 259 13.59 3.10 -14.76
N LEU A 260 13.71 3.06 -16.09
CA LEU A 260 13.39 1.86 -16.88
C LEU A 260 14.33 0.68 -16.55
N ASP A 261 15.64 0.92 -16.44
CA ASP A 261 16.61 -0.10 -16.05
C ASP A 261 16.38 -0.62 -14.62
N TYR A 262 15.95 0.26 -13.70
CA TYR A 262 15.51 -0.13 -12.36
C TYR A 262 14.25 -0.99 -12.43
N ALA A 263 13.14 -0.49 -13.01
CA ALA A 263 11.86 -1.19 -13.05
C ALA A 263 11.95 -2.58 -13.73
N ALA A 264 12.72 -2.68 -14.83
CA ALA A 264 12.96 -3.96 -15.50
C ALA A 264 13.72 -4.97 -14.62
N ASN A 265 14.63 -4.51 -13.76
CA ASN A 265 15.33 -5.36 -12.79
C ASN A 265 14.37 -5.90 -11.71
N GLN A 266 13.34 -5.14 -11.35
CA GLN A 266 12.33 -5.53 -10.37
C GLN A 266 11.29 -6.53 -10.93
N GLY A 267 10.94 -6.40 -12.22
CA GLY A 267 9.89 -7.20 -12.89
C GLY A 267 10.34 -8.51 -13.54
N ALA A 268 11.62 -8.88 -13.47
CA ALA A 268 12.16 -9.99 -14.25
C ALA A 268 11.64 -11.38 -13.84
N GLN A 269 11.12 -12.15 -14.81
CA GLN A 269 10.81 -13.55 -14.60
C GLN A 269 12.05 -14.36 -14.25
N ARG A 270 12.00 -15.03 -13.09
CA ARG A 270 12.95 -16.06 -12.63
C ARG A 270 14.39 -15.56 -12.49
N TYR A 271 14.78 -15.31 -11.23
CA TYR A 271 16.17 -15.14 -10.84
C TYR A 271 17.05 -16.29 -11.34
N ASP A 272 17.76 -16.08 -12.44
CA ASP A 272 18.91 -16.90 -12.75
C ASP A 272 20.04 -16.47 -11.82
N LEU A 273 20.14 -17.17 -10.69
CA LEU A 273 21.22 -17.01 -9.70
C LEU A 273 22.62 -17.32 -10.27
N SER A 274 22.73 -17.81 -11.52
CA SER A 274 23.99 -17.98 -12.23
C SER A 274 24.41 -16.76 -13.05
N ASP A 275 23.53 -15.79 -13.32
CA ASP A 275 23.94 -14.50 -13.90
C ASP A 275 24.33 -13.52 -12.77
N PRO A 276 25.61 -13.12 -12.65
CA PRO A 276 26.06 -12.14 -11.65
C PRO A 276 25.53 -10.70 -11.86
N LYS A 277 24.67 -10.49 -12.88
CA LYS A 277 23.90 -9.25 -13.08
C LYS A 277 22.48 -9.32 -12.52
N ASN A 278 21.91 -10.51 -12.34
CA ASN A 278 20.58 -10.69 -11.75
C ASN A 278 20.70 -10.68 -10.23
N MET A 279 20.03 -9.73 -9.59
CA MET A 279 20.22 -9.40 -8.17
C MET A 279 18.91 -9.54 -7.40
N VAL A 280 18.97 -9.37 -6.08
CA VAL A 280 17.77 -9.37 -5.24
C VAL A 280 17.01 -8.08 -5.54
N PRO A 281 15.73 -8.14 -5.95
CA PRO A 281 14.93 -6.94 -6.13
C PRO A 281 14.49 -6.41 -4.77
N ASP A 282 13.97 -5.20 -4.78
CA ASP A 282 13.41 -4.61 -3.57
C ASP A 282 12.12 -5.35 -3.15
N GLU A 283 11.91 -5.45 -1.84
CA GLU A 283 10.68 -6.00 -1.25
C GLU A 283 9.47 -5.10 -1.51
N SER A 284 9.72 -3.79 -1.59
CA SER A 284 8.79 -2.77 -2.06
C SER A 284 9.50 -1.98 -3.16
N PRO A 285 9.33 -2.38 -4.44
CA PRO A 285 9.96 -1.69 -5.57
C PRO A 285 9.44 -0.26 -5.72
N LEU A 286 10.34 0.71 -5.84
CA LEU A 286 10.04 2.14 -6.02
C LEU A 286 9.14 2.35 -7.25
N TYR A 287 7.97 2.93 -7.03
CA TYR A 287 6.99 3.26 -8.05
C TYR A 287 7.09 4.74 -8.43
N LEU A 288 6.95 5.06 -9.72
CA LEU A 288 6.81 6.45 -10.17
C LEU A 288 5.58 7.03 -9.50
N PHE A 289 5.72 8.20 -8.88
CA PHE A 289 4.65 8.93 -8.19
C PHE A 289 4.92 10.43 -8.34
N ASP A 290 4.59 10.97 -9.52
CA ASP A 290 5.10 12.25 -9.98
C ASP A 290 3.96 13.26 -10.19
N ALA A 291 3.94 14.30 -9.33
CA ALA A 291 2.97 15.38 -9.35
C ALA A 291 3.23 16.45 -10.43
N GLN A 292 4.47 16.53 -10.92
CA GLN A 292 4.91 17.52 -11.90
C GLN A 292 4.75 16.99 -13.34
N LEU A 293 4.79 15.66 -13.52
CA LEU A 293 4.63 15.00 -14.82
C LEU A 293 3.31 15.31 -15.54
N PRO A 294 2.14 15.42 -14.87
CA PRO A 294 0.88 15.84 -15.50
C PRO A 294 0.95 17.20 -16.22
N ALA A 295 1.85 18.10 -15.83
CA ALA A 295 2.04 19.40 -16.50
C ALA A 295 3.02 19.34 -17.69
N ARG A 296 3.86 18.29 -17.75
CA ARG A 296 4.84 18.05 -18.82
C ARG A 296 4.27 17.25 -19.99
N ILE A 297 3.31 16.34 -19.73
CA ILE A 297 2.69 15.51 -20.77
C ILE A 297 1.51 16.23 -21.46
N GLU A 298 1.63 16.48 -22.77
CA GLU A 298 0.63 17.25 -23.50
C GLU A 298 -0.74 16.53 -23.64
N ASP A 299 -1.81 17.27 -23.34
CA ASP A 299 -3.22 17.08 -23.75
C ASP A 299 -3.73 15.62 -23.77
N ASN A 300 -3.83 14.99 -22.58
CA ASN A 300 -4.62 13.77 -22.37
C ASN A 300 -5.27 13.59 -21.00
N TRP A 301 -4.92 14.39 -19.98
CA TRP A 301 -5.51 14.22 -18.65
C TRP A 301 -6.99 14.61 -18.66
N ARG A 302 -7.88 13.61 -18.55
CA ARG A 302 -9.33 13.79 -18.49
C ARG A 302 -9.85 13.21 -17.19
N VAL A 303 -10.93 13.79 -16.68
CA VAL A 303 -11.65 13.22 -15.54
C VAL A 303 -12.65 12.18 -16.08
N PRO A 304 -12.75 10.98 -15.49
CA PRO A 304 -13.73 9.98 -15.87
C PRO A 304 -15.16 10.55 -15.91
N HIS A 305 -15.96 10.15 -16.91
CA HIS A 305 -17.27 10.76 -17.18
C HIS A 305 -18.20 10.80 -15.96
N LEU A 306 -18.22 9.75 -15.14
CA LEU A 306 -19.07 9.65 -13.94
C LEU A 306 -18.71 10.63 -12.82
N LEU A 307 -17.55 11.27 -12.89
CA LEU A 307 -17.08 12.22 -11.88
C LEU A 307 -17.27 13.69 -12.29
N GLY A 308 -17.75 13.97 -13.50
CA GLY A 308 -17.87 15.34 -14.01
C GLY A 308 -19.14 15.60 -14.81
N LEU A 309 -19.95 16.52 -14.30
CA LEU A 309 -21.05 17.12 -15.06
C LEU A 309 -20.49 18.01 -16.17
N ARG A 310 -20.63 17.58 -17.43
CA ARG A 310 -20.56 18.49 -18.57
C ARG A 310 -21.86 19.28 -18.66
N HIS A 311 -21.95 20.40 -17.94
CA HIS A 311 -22.98 21.38 -18.23
C HIS A 311 -22.67 22.07 -19.57
N GLU A 312 -23.39 21.70 -20.63
CA GLU A 312 -23.37 22.40 -21.91
C GLU A 312 -24.53 23.40 -21.94
N GLN A 313 -24.23 24.70 -21.99
CA GLN A 313 -25.20 25.75 -22.29
C GLN A 313 -24.86 26.36 -23.66
N ASN A 314 -25.85 26.41 -24.56
CA ASN A 314 -25.71 27.01 -25.90
C ASN A 314 -24.53 26.46 -26.73
N GLY A 315 -24.14 25.19 -26.55
CA GLY A 315 -23.01 24.58 -27.25
C GLY A 315 -21.63 24.99 -26.74
N GLN A 316 -21.56 25.68 -25.59
CA GLN A 316 -20.33 25.91 -24.85
C GLN A 316 -20.38 25.14 -23.52
N ALA A 317 -19.24 24.58 -23.11
CA ALA A 317 -19.09 24.00 -21.78
C ALA A 317 -19.04 25.13 -20.74
N VAL A 318 -20.02 25.18 -19.85
CA VAL A 318 -20.15 26.18 -18.78
C VAL A 318 -20.18 25.43 -17.45
N GLY A 319 -19.15 25.58 -16.62
CA GLY A 319 -19.03 24.84 -15.35
C GLY A 319 -17.83 23.89 -15.28
N THR A 320 -16.64 24.36 -15.66
CA THR A 320 -15.39 23.57 -15.69
C THR A 320 -14.89 23.02 -14.34
N TRP A 321 -15.58 23.30 -13.23
CA TRP A 321 -15.11 23.04 -11.86
C TRP A 321 -16.06 22.16 -11.02
N ASP A 322 -17.19 21.71 -11.58
CA ASP A 322 -18.25 20.97 -10.85
C ASP A 322 -17.87 19.53 -10.44
N HIS A 323 -16.58 19.20 -10.53
CA HIS A 323 -15.98 17.91 -10.17
C HIS A 323 -14.81 18.04 -9.17
N ASP A 324 -14.29 19.25 -8.92
CA ASP A 324 -13.09 19.46 -8.12
C ASP A 324 -13.02 20.89 -7.53
N LEU A 325 -13.69 21.07 -6.39
CA LEU A 325 -13.85 22.35 -5.70
C LEU A 325 -12.53 22.91 -5.14
N PHE A 326 -11.50 22.09 -4.89
CA PHE A 326 -10.17 22.61 -4.54
C PHE A 326 -9.52 23.40 -5.69
N GLY A 327 -10.03 23.29 -6.93
CA GLY A 327 -9.65 24.18 -8.03
C GLY A 327 -9.93 25.66 -7.75
N LEU A 328 -10.88 25.99 -6.87
CA LEU A 328 -11.21 27.37 -6.47
C LEU A 328 -10.07 28.07 -5.71
N LEU A 329 -9.12 27.32 -5.15
CA LEU A 329 -7.94 27.87 -4.48
C LEU A 329 -6.79 28.23 -5.45
N GLY A 330 -6.97 28.01 -6.76
CA GLY A 330 -5.99 28.34 -7.78
C GLY A 330 -4.65 27.66 -7.52
N LEU A 331 -3.55 28.41 -7.54
CA LEU A 331 -2.19 27.89 -7.30
C LEU A 331 -1.91 27.50 -5.84
N ARG A 332 -2.78 27.88 -4.88
CA ARG A 332 -2.64 27.52 -3.45
C ARG A 332 -3.17 26.13 -3.12
N ARG A 333 -3.89 25.48 -4.05
CA ARG A 333 -4.40 24.12 -3.87
C ARG A 333 -3.24 23.14 -3.63
N PRO A 334 -3.48 22.00 -2.96
CA PRO A 334 -2.49 20.95 -2.90
C PRO A 334 -2.29 20.30 -4.26
N ASP A 335 -1.13 19.66 -4.43
CA ASP A 335 -0.93 18.74 -5.53
C ASP A 335 -2.03 17.67 -5.48
N TYR A 336 -2.58 17.37 -6.65
CA TYR A 336 -3.88 16.71 -6.77
C TYR A 336 -3.95 15.75 -7.96
N ARG A 337 -2.88 15.65 -8.76
CA ARG A 337 -2.76 14.79 -9.94
C ARG A 337 -1.38 14.19 -9.91
N TRP A 338 -1.30 12.87 -10.06
CA TRP A 338 -0.03 12.15 -10.13
C TRP A 338 -0.08 11.16 -11.28
N VAL A 339 0.96 11.18 -12.12
CA VAL A 339 1.24 10.00 -12.94
C VAL A 339 1.86 8.97 -12.03
N ILE A 340 1.38 7.73 -12.10
CA ILE A 340 1.92 6.63 -11.31
C ILE A 340 2.25 5.43 -12.22
N ALA A 341 3.47 4.91 -12.17
CA ALA A 341 3.97 3.97 -13.17
C ALA A 341 5.16 3.11 -12.70
N GLY A 342 5.28 1.85 -13.14
CA GLY A 342 6.33 0.95 -12.62
C GLY A 342 5.94 -0.53 -12.52
N PRO A 343 6.80 -1.36 -11.88
CA PRO A 343 6.87 -2.81 -12.08
C PRO A 343 5.87 -3.64 -11.26
N GLU A 344 5.77 -4.95 -11.55
CA GLU A 344 5.08 -5.93 -10.70
C GLU A 344 5.53 -5.84 -9.23
N ARG A 345 4.60 -6.08 -8.29
CA ARG A 345 4.76 -6.00 -6.81
C ARG A 345 4.85 -4.59 -6.21
N SER A 346 5.17 -3.56 -6.99
CA SER A 346 5.09 -2.16 -6.53
C SER A 346 3.63 -1.73 -6.29
N GLY A 347 3.42 -0.63 -5.58
CA GLY A 347 2.09 -0.12 -5.22
C GLY A 347 2.15 0.73 -3.96
N SER A 348 1.02 0.89 -3.28
CA SER A 348 0.94 1.59 -1.99
C SER A 348 0.27 0.73 -0.93
N GLY A 349 0.81 0.76 0.29
CA GLY A 349 0.23 0.10 1.46
C GLY A 349 -1.12 0.68 1.90
N TRP A 350 -1.62 0.23 3.05
CA TRP A 350 -2.89 0.71 3.60
C TRP A 350 -2.80 2.18 4.02
N HIS A 351 -3.63 3.03 3.41
CA HIS A 351 -3.73 4.44 3.75
C HIS A 351 -5.16 4.97 3.53
N LYS A 352 -5.38 6.24 3.90
CA LYS A 352 -6.54 7.06 3.53
C LYS A 352 -6.01 8.27 2.76
N ASP A 353 -6.78 8.79 1.80
CA ASP A 353 -6.42 10.03 1.11
C ASP A 353 -6.39 11.23 2.07
N PRO A 354 -5.43 12.18 1.89
CA PRO A 354 -5.29 13.35 2.75
C PRO A 354 -6.48 14.32 2.61
N ASN A 355 -6.58 15.26 3.55
CA ASN A 355 -7.54 16.38 3.50
C ASN A 355 -9.04 15.98 3.36
N ALA A 356 -9.37 14.73 3.66
CA ALA A 356 -10.69 14.11 3.43
C ALA A 356 -11.19 14.21 1.97
N THR A 357 -10.27 14.20 0.99
CA THR A 357 -10.63 14.12 -0.44
C THR A 357 -11.09 12.71 -0.83
N SER A 358 -11.87 12.60 -1.90
CA SER A 358 -12.00 11.35 -2.67
C SER A 358 -10.96 11.35 -3.80
N ALA A 359 -10.68 10.19 -4.38
CA ALA A 359 -9.78 10.07 -5.52
C ALA A 359 -10.35 9.17 -6.64
N TRP A 360 -9.72 9.22 -7.80
CA TRP A 360 -9.88 8.22 -8.85
C TRP A 360 -8.54 7.84 -9.45
N ASN A 361 -8.42 6.60 -9.90
CA ASN A 361 -7.19 6.02 -10.46
C ASN A 361 -7.52 5.26 -11.74
N ALA A 362 -7.13 5.80 -12.89
CA ALA A 362 -7.40 5.26 -14.21
C ALA A 362 -6.20 4.49 -14.77
N VAL A 363 -6.36 3.19 -15.00
CA VAL A 363 -5.30 2.29 -15.47
C VAL A 363 -5.16 2.42 -16.98
N LEU A 364 -4.04 2.97 -17.43
CA LEU A 364 -3.72 3.12 -18.84
C LEU A 364 -3.21 1.80 -19.44
N SER A 365 -2.38 1.08 -18.69
CA SER A 365 -1.84 -0.24 -19.03
C SER A 365 -1.54 -1.05 -17.77
N GLY A 366 -1.43 -2.37 -17.92
CA GLY A 366 -1.24 -3.30 -16.81
C GLY A 366 -2.52 -3.64 -16.06
N THR A 367 -2.36 -4.19 -14.87
CA THR A 367 -3.45 -4.65 -13.99
C THR A 367 -3.12 -4.32 -12.53
N LYS A 368 -4.02 -3.62 -11.86
CA LYS A 368 -3.92 -3.30 -10.43
C LYS A 368 -4.89 -4.14 -9.61
N TYR A 369 -4.46 -4.64 -8.45
CA TYR A 369 -5.34 -5.23 -7.45
C TYR A 369 -5.59 -4.22 -6.34
N TRP A 370 -6.86 -4.06 -5.95
CA TRP A 370 -7.29 -3.14 -4.91
C TRP A 370 -7.92 -3.91 -3.75
N LEU A 371 -7.66 -3.45 -2.53
CA LEU A 371 -8.38 -3.83 -1.33
C LEU A 371 -8.89 -2.56 -0.63
N PHE A 372 -10.13 -2.61 -0.14
CA PHE A 372 -10.81 -1.50 0.53
C PHE A 372 -11.44 -1.97 1.84
N LEU A 373 -11.31 -1.14 2.88
CA LEU A 373 -12.05 -1.26 4.13
C LEU A 373 -12.74 0.08 4.46
N PRO A 374 -13.98 0.06 4.98
CA PRO A 374 -14.70 1.29 5.25
C PRO A 374 -14.03 2.13 6.34
N PRO A 375 -14.27 3.45 6.42
CA PRO A 375 -13.49 4.39 7.25
C PRO A 375 -13.36 4.05 8.74
N HIS A 376 -14.28 3.23 9.27
CA HIS A 376 -14.38 2.83 10.67
C HIS A 376 -13.77 1.44 10.97
N VAL A 377 -13.23 0.74 9.98
CA VAL A 377 -12.58 -0.57 10.12
C VAL A 377 -11.09 -0.40 9.83
N THR A 378 -10.27 -0.32 10.88
CA THR A 378 -8.82 -0.27 10.75
C THR A 378 -8.29 -1.62 10.20
N PRO A 379 -7.46 -1.62 9.13
CA PRO A 379 -6.94 -2.86 8.56
C PRO A 379 -6.08 -3.64 9.58
N PRO A 380 -6.17 -4.98 9.63
CA PRO A 380 -5.27 -5.77 10.46
C PRO A 380 -3.80 -5.51 10.13
N GLY A 381 -3.00 -5.28 11.17
CA GLY A 381 -1.58 -4.88 11.05
C GLY A 381 -1.36 -3.37 11.02
N VAL A 382 -2.41 -2.56 10.83
CA VAL A 382 -2.36 -1.11 10.94
C VAL A 382 -2.79 -0.68 12.34
N TYR A 383 -2.02 0.21 12.94
CA TYR A 383 -2.27 0.82 14.25
C TYR A 383 -2.36 2.34 14.06
N VAL A 384 -3.26 2.99 14.78
CA VAL A 384 -3.62 4.39 14.57
C VAL A 384 -3.77 5.07 15.93
N SER A 385 -3.20 6.28 16.08
CA SER A 385 -3.34 7.10 17.28
C SER A 385 -4.80 7.50 17.57
N ALA A 386 -5.07 8.01 18.78
CA ALA A 386 -6.44 8.35 19.19
C ALA A 386 -7.06 9.54 18.43
N ASP A 387 -6.22 10.40 17.83
CA ASP A 387 -6.56 11.54 16.98
C ASP A 387 -6.43 11.24 15.46
N GLU A 388 -5.99 10.03 15.13
CA GLU A 388 -5.67 9.55 13.77
C GLU A 388 -4.53 10.31 13.06
N ALA A 389 -3.66 11.00 13.80
CA ALA A 389 -2.45 11.65 13.26
C ALA A 389 -1.35 10.61 12.93
N ASP A 390 -1.01 9.74 13.88
CA ASP A 390 0.04 8.74 13.70
C ASP A 390 -0.54 7.42 13.20
N VAL A 391 0.07 6.86 12.16
CA VAL A 391 -0.29 5.56 11.59
C VAL A 391 0.95 4.67 11.48
N THR A 392 0.94 3.55 12.19
CA THR A 392 1.97 2.50 12.07
C THR A 392 1.43 1.34 11.26
N ALA A 393 2.15 0.91 10.23
CA ALA A 393 1.78 -0.20 9.35
C ALA A 393 3.04 -1.00 8.97
N PRO A 394 2.90 -2.24 8.42
CA PRO A 394 4.04 -3.00 7.91
C PRO A 394 4.74 -2.25 6.77
N LEU A 395 6.06 -2.40 6.67
CA LEU A 395 6.93 -1.59 5.80
C LEU A 395 6.71 -1.85 4.31
N SER A 396 6.18 -3.03 3.96
CA SER A 396 5.90 -3.42 2.58
C SER A 396 4.57 -4.14 2.43
N ILE A 397 4.00 -4.07 1.22
CA ILE A 397 2.80 -4.84 0.82
C ILE A 397 3.07 -6.34 1.00
N ALA A 398 4.29 -6.81 0.70
CA ALA A 398 4.67 -8.21 0.84
C ALA A 398 4.64 -8.68 2.30
N GLU A 399 5.19 -7.89 3.23
CA GLU A 399 5.14 -8.15 4.67
C GLU A 399 3.70 -8.20 5.16
N TRP A 400 2.92 -7.15 4.89
CA TRP A 400 1.51 -7.11 5.27
C TRP A 400 0.72 -8.31 4.72
N ALA A 401 0.97 -8.69 3.46
CA ALA A 401 0.22 -9.76 2.81
C ALA A 401 0.51 -11.14 3.38
N ILE A 402 1.71 -11.39 3.92
CA ILE A 402 2.06 -12.66 4.56
C ILE A 402 1.31 -12.82 5.88
N ASP A 403 1.37 -11.80 6.74
CA ASP A 403 0.91 -11.92 8.12
C ASP A 403 -0.58 -11.55 8.29
N PHE A 404 -1.11 -10.65 7.46
CA PHE A 404 -2.42 -10.05 7.68
C PHE A 404 -3.46 -10.26 6.57
N LEU A 405 -3.10 -10.60 5.33
CA LEU A 405 -4.10 -10.76 4.24
C LEU A 405 -5.15 -11.85 4.56
N ASN A 406 -4.71 -13.02 4.98
CA ASN A 406 -5.62 -14.12 5.34
C ASN A 406 -6.48 -13.78 6.57
N ARG A 407 -5.91 -13.06 7.55
CA ARG A 407 -6.64 -12.55 8.73
C ARG A 407 -7.70 -11.54 8.31
N THR A 408 -7.37 -10.62 7.42
CA THR A 408 -8.27 -9.59 6.87
C THR A 408 -9.45 -10.24 6.14
N ARG A 409 -9.18 -11.21 5.24
CA ARG A 409 -10.24 -11.99 4.57
C ARG A 409 -11.08 -12.83 5.53
N THR A 410 -10.51 -13.33 6.63
CA THR A 410 -11.26 -14.09 7.65
C THR A 410 -12.20 -13.20 8.46
N LEU A 411 -11.74 -12.01 8.85
CA LEU A 411 -12.51 -11.07 9.68
C LEU A 411 -13.53 -10.25 8.87
N HIS A 412 -13.15 -9.83 7.67
CA HIS A 412 -13.88 -8.82 6.90
C HIS A 412 -14.35 -9.29 5.50
N GLY A 413 -13.87 -10.45 5.03
CA GLY A 413 -14.36 -11.06 3.79
C GLY A 413 -15.77 -11.66 3.94
N PRO A 414 -16.28 -12.37 2.90
CA PRO A 414 -17.66 -12.88 2.86
C PRO A 414 -18.06 -13.88 3.96
N GLN A 415 -17.11 -14.41 4.74
CA GLN A 415 -17.36 -15.29 5.89
C GLN A 415 -17.28 -14.56 7.25
N GLY A 416 -16.81 -13.31 7.25
CA GLY A 416 -16.71 -12.43 8.40
C GLY A 416 -17.83 -11.38 8.40
N ASP A 417 -17.49 -10.11 8.62
CA ASP A 417 -18.47 -9.00 8.58
C ASP A 417 -18.84 -8.52 7.16
N GLY A 418 -18.14 -8.98 6.13
CA GLY A 418 -18.39 -8.64 4.73
C GLY A 418 -17.99 -7.21 4.31
N SER A 419 -17.23 -6.47 5.13
CA SER A 419 -16.81 -5.10 4.84
C SER A 419 -15.62 -4.96 3.86
N LEU A 420 -14.84 -6.03 3.65
CA LEU A 420 -13.72 -6.05 2.71
C LEU A 420 -14.23 -6.10 1.26
N GLN A 421 -13.88 -5.08 0.49
CA GLN A 421 -14.05 -5.09 -0.97
C GLN A 421 -12.67 -5.28 -1.61
N GLU A 422 -12.50 -6.31 -2.44
CA GLU A 422 -11.26 -6.55 -3.18
C GLU A 422 -11.53 -6.91 -4.64
N GLY A 423 -10.62 -6.56 -5.55
CA GLY A 423 -10.84 -6.78 -6.98
C GLY A 423 -9.71 -6.28 -7.89
N ARG A 424 -9.81 -6.65 -9.18
CA ARG A 424 -8.89 -6.23 -10.24
C ARG A 424 -9.44 -5.02 -11.00
N CYS A 425 -8.57 -4.05 -11.26
CA CYS A 425 -8.78 -2.95 -12.17
C CYS A 425 -7.84 -3.16 -13.36
N GLU A 426 -8.42 -3.41 -14.54
CA GLU A 426 -7.68 -3.75 -15.75
C GLU A 426 -7.39 -2.49 -16.61
N ALA A 427 -6.46 -2.58 -17.56
CA ALA A 427 -6.22 -1.50 -18.51
C ALA A 427 -7.52 -1.04 -19.21
N GLY A 428 -7.80 0.26 -19.13
CA GLY A 428 -9.04 0.90 -19.60
C GLY A 428 -10.00 1.28 -18.47
N ASP A 429 -9.90 0.66 -17.29
CA ASP A 429 -10.76 0.92 -16.15
C ASP A 429 -10.27 2.11 -15.30
N ALA A 430 -11.17 2.68 -14.51
CA ALA A 430 -10.81 3.57 -13.41
C ALA A 430 -11.50 3.16 -12.12
N VAL A 431 -10.77 3.05 -11.02
CA VAL A 431 -11.39 2.89 -9.69
C VAL A 431 -11.68 4.27 -9.08
N TYR A 432 -12.79 4.37 -8.37
CA TYR A 432 -13.15 5.50 -7.51
C TYR A 432 -12.92 5.13 -6.04
N VAL A 433 -12.19 5.99 -5.34
CA VAL A 433 -11.83 5.89 -3.92
C VAL A 433 -12.63 6.96 -3.17
N PRO A 434 -13.61 6.60 -2.32
CA PRO A 434 -14.38 7.58 -1.57
C PRO A 434 -13.61 8.07 -0.34
N ALA A 435 -13.81 9.33 0.00
CA ALA A 435 -13.17 10.00 1.12
C ALA A 435 -13.15 9.18 2.42
N GLY A 436 -11.95 9.04 2.99
CA GLY A 436 -11.70 8.37 4.27
C GLY A 436 -11.73 6.84 4.24
N TRP A 437 -11.96 6.19 3.09
CA TRP A 437 -11.83 4.73 2.98
C TRP A 437 -10.37 4.29 3.08
N TRP A 438 -10.11 3.27 3.89
CA TRP A 438 -8.83 2.59 3.89
C TRP A 438 -8.66 1.84 2.58
N HIS A 439 -7.51 1.99 1.93
CA HIS A 439 -7.22 1.27 0.70
C HIS A 439 -5.75 0.89 0.55
N LEU A 440 -5.52 -0.24 -0.12
CA LEU A 440 -4.21 -0.77 -0.51
C LEU A 440 -4.28 -1.17 -1.99
N VAL A 441 -3.24 -0.85 -2.76
CA VAL A 441 -3.14 -1.22 -4.18
C VAL A 441 -1.80 -1.84 -4.51
N VAL A 442 -1.81 -2.91 -5.31
CA VAL A 442 -0.61 -3.59 -5.82
C VAL A 442 -0.69 -3.80 -7.33
N ASN A 443 0.41 -3.55 -8.01
CA ASN A 443 0.59 -3.83 -9.44
C ASN A 443 0.83 -5.33 -9.65
N ILE A 444 -0.13 -6.02 -10.28
CA ILE A 444 -0.03 -7.46 -10.61
C ILE A 444 0.86 -7.68 -11.85
N THR A 445 0.99 -6.64 -12.68
CA THR A 445 1.87 -6.55 -13.84
C THR A 445 2.49 -5.15 -13.86
N GLU A 446 3.51 -4.92 -14.70
CA GLU A 446 3.95 -3.54 -14.97
C GLU A 446 2.74 -2.69 -15.38
N SER A 447 2.51 -1.60 -14.64
CA SER A 447 1.26 -0.85 -14.73
C SER A 447 1.51 0.65 -14.76
N VAL A 448 0.82 1.34 -15.66
CA VAL A 448 0.78 2.81 -15.77
C VAL A 448 -0.64 3.28 -15.48
N ALA A 449 -0.79 4.29 -14.63
CA ALA A 449 -2.08 4.89 -14.31
C ALA A 449 -1.97 6.40 -14.06
N PHE A 450 -3.08 7.09 -14.25
CA PHE A 450 -3.25 8.49 -13.87
C PHE A 450 -4.20 8.54 -12.67
N THR A 451 -3.81 9.22 -11.60
CA THR A 451 -4.61 9.32 -10.36
C THR A 451 -4.83 10.78 -9.97
N GLN A 452 -6.05 11.13 -9.55
CA GLN A 452 -6.39 12.49 -9.10
C GLN A 452 -7.26 12.46 -7.84
N ASN A 453 -6.91 13.34 -6.89
CA ASN A 453 -7.73 13.65 -5.73
C ASN A 453 -8.67 14.82 -6.08
N LEU A 454 -9.89 14.79 -5.54
CA LEU A 454 -10.94 15.75 -5.84
C LEU A 454 -11.87 15.99 -4.64
N VAL A 455 -12.60 17.10 -4.72
CA VAL A 455 -13.68 17.46 -3.81
C VAL A 455 -14.92 17.78 -4.64
N SER A 456 -15.92 16.91 -4.65
CA SER A 456 -17.23 17.25 -5.24
C SER A 456 -18.17 17.87 -4.20
N ARG A 457 -19.41 18.19 -4.59
CA ARG A 457 -20.49 18.56 -3.66
C ARG A 457 -20.68 17.52 -2.53
N ARG A 458 -20.39 16.23 -2.77
CA ARG A 458 -20.55 15.15 -1.79
C ARG A 458 -19.45 15.12 -0.72
N GLU A 459 -18.20 15.36 -1.10
CA GLU A 459 -17.06 15.43 -0.17
C GLU A 459 -17.00 16.75 0.59
N LEU A 460 -17.51 17.86 0.04
CA LEU A 460 -17.31 19.21 0.57
C LEU A 460 -17.58 19.36 2.08
N ALA A 461 -18.68 18.80 2.57
CA ALA A 461 -19.01 18.87 4.00
C ALA A 461 -18.05 18.03 4.89
N GLY A 462 -17.41 16.99 4.34
CA GLY A 462 -16.35 16.25 5.01
C GLY A 462 -15.04 17.03 5.04
N VAL A 463 -14.67 17.64 3.93
CA VAL A 463 -13.46 18.47 3.78
C VAL A 463 -13.51 19.69 4.70
N LEU A 464 -14.62 20.45 4.70
CA LEU A 464 -14.78 21.61 5.59
C LEU A 464 -14.78 21.22 7.08
N ASP A 465 -15.37 20.06 7.42
CA ASP A 465 -15.34 19.53 8.79
C ASP A 465 -13.92 19.11 9.21
N PHE A 466 -13.15 18.49 8.31
CA PHE A 466 -11.74 18.13 8.53
C PHE A 466 -10.89 19.38 8.74
N MET A 467 -10.92 20.33 7.80
CA MET A 467 -10.16 21.58 7.87
C MET A 467 -10.46 22.43 9.12
N GLN A 468 -11.67 22.36 9.66
CA GLN A 468 -12.04 23.07 10.89
C GLN A 468 -11.69 22.30 12.17
N SER A 469 -11.79 20.96 12.17
CA SER A 469 -11.65 20.15 13.39
C SER A 469 -10.29 19.48 13.58
N ARG A 470 -9.45 19.48 12.54
CA ARG A 470 -8.06 19.00 12.57
C ARG A 470 -7.13 19.87 11.70
N PRO A 471 -7.07 21.20 11.94
CA PRO A 471 -6.28 22.12 11.10
C PRO A 471 -4.78 21.75 11.03
N GLU A 472 -4.24 21.13 12.08
CA GLU A 472 -2.88 20.59 12.15
C GLU A 472 -2.65 19.34 11.27
N GLN A 473 -3.70 18.64 10.85
CA GLN A 473 -3.62 17.49 9.92
C GLN A 473 -3.90 17.88 8.46
N VAL A 474 -4.09 19.17 8.16
CA VAL A 474 -4.29 19.68 6.79
C VAL A 474 -2.94 19.92 6.13
N SER A 475 -2.67 19.24 5.01
CA SER A 475 -1.33 19.17 4.41
C SER A 475 -1.29 19.46 2.91
N GLY A 476 -0.10 19.83 2.42
CA GLY A 476 0.22 20.01 0.99
C GLY A 476 -0.27 21.30 0.34
N PHE A 477 -0.93 22.21 1.06
CA PHE A 477 -1.40 23.49 0.52
C PHE A 477 -0.26 24.51 0.41
N LYS A 478 -0.16 25.20 -0.72
CA LYS A 478 0.96 26.10 -1.00
C LYS A 478 0.77 27.48 -0.35
N PRO A 479 1.85 28.11 0.17
CA PRO A 479 1.76 29.35 0.93
C PRO A 479 1.40 30.54 0.03
N MET A 480 0.91 31.62 0.63
CA MET A 480 0.51 32.82 -0.11
C MET A 480 1.72 33.74 -0.36
N THR A 481 2.62 33.34 -1.26
CA THR A 481 3.69 34.24 -1.74
C THR A 481 3.14 35.24 -2.76
N GLY A 482 3.31 36.53 -2.46
CA GLY A 482 2.90 37.61 -3.36
C GLY A 482 3.84 37.72 -4.56
N ALA A 483 3.25 37.89 -5.74
CA ALA A 483 3.83 38.21 -7.05
C ALA A 483 5.36 38.48 -7.16
N ALA A 484 5.97 37.72 -8.09
CA ALA A 484 7.28 37.93 -8.71
C ALA A 484 8.52 37.69 -7.84
N ASP A 485 9.20 36.57 -8.07
CA ASP A 485 10.31 36.59 -9.04
C ASP A 485 10.58 35.21 -9.65
N GLY A 486 11.07 35.20 -10.90
CA GLY A 486 11.43 33.98 -11.61
C GLY A 486 12.82 33.51 -11.23
N ALA A 487 12.92 32.70 -10.17
CA ALA A 487 14.15 32.00 -9.81
C ALA A 487 13.85 30.52 -9.57
N ALA A 488 14.35 29.65 -10.46
CA ALA A 488 14.43 28.23 -10.17
C ALA A 488 15.56 28.03 -9.15
N GLY A 489 15.25 27.47 -7.97
CA GLY A 489 16.23 27.23 -6.93
C GLY A 489 15.61 26.60 -5.68
N ASN A 490 15.86 25.30 -5.52
CA ASN A 490 15.70 24.51 -4.29
C ASN A 490 14.40 24.71 -3.49
N ASP A 491 13.38 23.92 -3.86
CA ASP A 491 12.39 23.46 -2.89
C ASP A 491 13.06 22.35 -2.04
N ASP A 492 13.80 22.75 -1.00
CA ASP A 492 14.33 21.83 0.03
C ASP A 492 13.21 21.55 1.06
N ASP A 493 13.10 20.28 1.48
CA ASP A 493 12.00 19.68 2.24
C ASP A 493 11.55 20.44 3.52
N ASP A 494 10.47 21.23 3.44
CA ASP A 494 9.83 21.88 4.60
C ASP A 494 8.30 21.65 4.62
N ASP A 495 7.90 20.37 4.58
CA ASP A 495 6.50 19.90 4.65
C ASP A 495 5.80 20.17 6.01
N ASN A 496 6.44 20.91 6.93
CA ASN A 496 5.89 21.32 8.22
C ASN A 496 5.17 22.69 8.16
N GLU A 497 4.74 23.13 6.96
CA GLU A 497 3.82 24.25 6.84
C GLU A 497 2.45 23.90 7.42
N CYS A 498 2.29 24.21 8.71
CA CYS A 498 1.00 24.34 9.38
C CYS A 498 0.05 25.13 8.47
N ALA A 499 -1.08 24.51 8.11
CA ALA A 499 -1.93 24.93 6.99
C ALA A 499 -2.12 26.47 6.92
N PRO A 500 -1.88 27.11 5.75
CA PRO A 500 -1.71 28.55 5.65
C PRO A 500 -2.72 29.33 6.47
N ALA A 501 -2.27 30.22 7.35
CA ALA A 501 -3.14 30.89 8.30
C ALA A 501 -4.36 31.52 7.58
N ASN A 502 -5.57 31.09 7.98
CA ASN A 502 -6.87 31.36 7.36
C ASN A 502 -7.32 30.45 6.18
N LEU A 503 -6.63 29.36 5.82
CA LEU A 503 -6.98 28.50 4.68
C LEU A 503 -8.46 28.06 4.64
N PHE A 504 -9.03 27.63 5.77
CA PHE A 504 -10.46 27.29 5.88
C PHE A 504 -11.37 28.46 5.49
N ARG A 505 -11.04 29.67 5.95
CA ARG A 505 -11.77 30.90 5.64
C ARG A 505 -11.61 31.26 4.17
N ASP A 506 -10.38 31.24 3.64
CA ASP A 506 -10.11 31.56 2.24
C ASP A 506 -10.87 30.63 1.29
N PHE A 507 -10.94 29.33 1.63
CA PHE A 507 -11.73 28.37 0.86
C PHE A 507 -13.24 28.64 0.98
N CYS A 508 -13.73 29.00 2.18
CA CYS A 508 -15.13 29.42 2.34
C CYS A 508 -15.44 30.71 1.56
N ASP A 509 -14.56 31.71 1.56
CA ASP A 509 -14.76 32.96 0.82
C ASP A 509 -14.78 32.67 -0.70
N ALA A 510 -13.86 31.84 -1.21
CA ALA A 510 -13.88 31.38 -2.62
C ALA A 510 -15.12 30.55 -2.99
N LEU A 511 -15.56 29.65 -2.11
CA LEU A 511 -16.80 28.87 -2.29
C LEU A 511 -18.05 29.76 -2.28
N LYS A 512 -18.06 30.83 -1.48
CA LYS A 512 -19.17 31.77 -1.39
C LYS A 512 -19.33 32.58 -2.68
N ASP A 513 -18.22 32.99 -3.29
CA ASP A 513 -18.20 33.70 -4.57
C ASP A 513 -18.55 32.75 -5.74
N TYR A 514 -18.29 31.44 -5.61
CA TYR A 514 -18.65 30.40 -6.58
C TYR A 514 -20.13 29.97 -6.50
N ASP A 515 -20.57 29.48 -5.33
CA ASP A 515 -21.94 28.99 -5.05
C ASP A 515 -22.23 29.14 -3.54
N ALA A 516 -22.70 30.33 -3.12
CA ALA A 516 -23.08 30.59 -1.73
C ALA A 516 -24.14 29.62 -1.16
N PRO A 517 -25.19 29.21 -1.91
CA PRO A 517 -26.08 28.11 -1.50
C PRO A 517 -25.36 26.79 -1.19
N LEU A 518 -24.43 26.33 -2.03
CA LEU A 518 -23.60 25.13 -1.78
C LEU A 518 -22.80 25.25 -0.49
N LEU A 519 -22.12 26.38 -0.29
CA LEU A 519 -21.38 26.64 0.95
C LEU A 519 -22.30 26.59 2.17
N GLN A 520 -23.49 27.20 2.09
CA GLN A 520 -24.45 27.22 3.18
C GLN A 520 -24.98 25.81 3.50
N GLU A 521 -25.28 25.00 2.47
CA GLU A 521 -25.67 23.59 2.61
C GLU A 521 -24.56 22.78 3.30
N ALA A 522 -23.32 22.90 2.83
CA ALA A 522 -22.18 22.18 3.38
C ALA A 522 -21.89 22.58 4.83
N LEU A 523 -21.88 23.86 5.17
CA LEU A 523 -21.68 24.33 6.55
C LEU A 523 -22.79 23.88 7.50
N GLN A 524 -24.05 23.79 7.05
CA GLN A 524 -25.12 23.19 7.85
C GLN A 524 -24.87 21.70 8.14
N GLU A 525 -24.28 20.98 7.20
CA GLU A 525 -23.91 19.57 7.37
C GLU A 525 -22.69 19.40 8.29
N VAL A 526 -21.67 20.26 8.19
CA VAL A 526 -20.58 20.35 9.20
C VAL A 526 -21.17 20.53 10.60
N ASP A 527 -22.14 21.44 10.75
CA ASP A 527 -22.78 21.72 12.04
C ASP A 527 -23.56 20.51 12.59
N LYS A 528 -24.20 19.72 11.73
CA LYS A 528 -24.84 18.44 12.11
C LYS A 528 -23.79 17.42 12.56
N ARG A 529 -22.72 17.22 11.78
CA ARG A 529 -21.60 16.32 12.09
C ARG A 529 -20.97 16.66 13.44
N ARG A 530 -20.69 17.94 13.68
CA ARG A 530 -20.18 18.46 14.96
C ARG A 530 -21.10 18.13 16.14
N LYS A 531 -22.42 18.36 16.01
CA LYS A 531 -23.42 18.01 17.03
C LYS A 531 -23.48 16.50 17.30
N VAL A 532 -23.33 15.66 16.28
CA VAL A 532 -23.27 14.19 16.44
C VAL A 532 -22.00 13.75 17.18
N ARG A 533 -20.83 14.32 16.83
CA ARG A 533 -19.56 14.05 17.53
C ARG A 533 -19.65 14.46 19.00
N GLU A 534 -20.19 15.65 19.28
CA GLU A 534 -20.38 16.12 20.65
C GLU A 534 -21.37 15.25 21.44
N GLY A 535 -22.50 14.86 20.83
CA GLY A 535 -23.44 13.92 21.44
C GLY A 535 -22.81 12.57 21.78
N ARG A 536 -21.92 12.05 20.92
CA ARG A 536 -21.15 10.83 21.19
C ARG A 536 -20.11 11.02 22.31
N ARG A 537 -19.44 12.17 22.36
CA ARG A 537 -18.48 12.53 23.43
C ARG A 537 -19.17 12.58 24.79
N VAL A 538 -20.22 13.39 24.91
CA VAL A 538 -21.05 13.51 26.12
C VAL A 538 -21.68 12.17 26.52
N ALA A 539 -22.06 11.32 25.57
CA ALA A 539 -22.55 9.97 25.87
C ALA A 539 -21.44 9.04 26.41
N ARG A 540 -20.21 9.13 25.88
CA ARG A 540 -19.03 8.40 26.42
C ARG A 540 -18.70 8.85 27.84
N GLU A 541 -18.71 10.16 28.09
CA GLU A 541 -18.44 10.76 29.40
C GLU A 541 -19.54 10.41 30.43
N ARG A 542 -20.83 10.45 30.02
CA ARG A 542 -21.96 10.07 30.88
C ARG A 542 -22.03 8.57 31.19
N ASN A 543 -21.71 7.70 30.23
CA ASN A 543 -21.68 6.26 30.43
C ASN A 543 -20.38 5.77 31.10
N GLY A 544 -19.84 6.56 32.05
CA GLY A 544 -18.52 6.43 32.65
C GLY A 544 -18.15 5.04 33.19
N SER A 545 -17.74 4.15 32.29
CA SER A 545 -16.90 2.99 32.52
C SER A 545 -16.44 2.44 31.16
N GLY A 546 -15.47 3.12 30.53
CA GLY A 546 -14.71 2.50 29.45
C GLY A 546 -14.14 1.15 29.90
N TRP A 547 -13.88 0.24 28.97
CA TRP A 547 -13.37 -1.11 29.28
C TRP A 547 -12.18 -1.08 30.27
N TRP A 548 -11.25 -0.13 30.10
CA TRP A 548 -10.16 0.18 31.02
C TRP A 548 -10.57 0.54 32.46
N ALA A 549 -11.66 1.30 32.66
CA ALA A 549 -12.16 1.62 34.00
C ALA A 549 -12.81 0.41 34.68
N ARG A 550 -13.38 -0.53 33.91
CA ARG A 550 -13.83 -1.83 34.44
C ARG A 550 -12.65 -2.72 34.80
N MET A 551 -11.59 -2.72 33.97
CA MET A 551 -10.35 -3.43 34.26
C MET A 551 -9.69 -2.90 35.54
N LYS A 552 -9.50 -1.58 35.66
CA LYS A 552 -8.97 -0.94 36.88
C LYS A 552 -9.88 -1.15 38.11
N ALA A 553 -11.20 -1.22 37.95
CA ALA A 553 -12.09 -1.56 39.06
C ALA A 553 -11.98 -3.03 39.49
N GLN A 554 -11.62 -3.92 38.57
CA GLN A 554 -11.37 -5.34 38.82
C GLN A 554 -10.01 -5.53 39.51
N GLU A 555 -8.96 -4.85 39.04
CA GLU A 555 -7.64 -4.76 39.70
C GLU A 555 -7.73 -4.09 41.08
N ALA A 556 -8.56 -3.06 41.26
CA ALA A 556 -8.82 -2.43 42.55
C ALA A 556 -9.56 -3.36 43.53
N ALA A 557 -10.43 -4.24 43.04
CA ALA A 557 -11.10 -5.25 43.85
C ALA A 557 -10.15 -6.38 44.29
N GLU A 558 -9.12 -6.68 43.48
CA GLU A 558 -8.10 -7.69 43.78
C GLU A 558 -6.95 -7.13 44.64
N SER A 559 -6.60 -5.85 44.50
CA SER A 559 -5.56 -5.17 45.29
C SER A 559 -6.04 -4.68 46.67
N GLY A 560 -7.32 -4.78 47.01
CA GLY A 560 -7.90 -4.49 48.34
C GLY A 560 -7.42 -5.41 49.50
N ARG A 561 -6.30 -6.12 49.32
CA ARG A 561 -5.64 -6.99 50.31
C ARG A 561 -4.13 -6.74 50.43
N ALA A 562 -3.67 -5.50 50.25
CA ALA A 562 -2.38 -5.05 50.78
C ALA A 562 -2.45 -3.59 51.25
N SER A 563 -1.96 -3.33 52.46
CA SER A 563 -2.02 -2.02 53.13
C SER A 563 -0.72 -1.23 52.96
N GLU A 564 -0.87 0.09 52.80
CA GLU A 564 -0.02 1.16 53.36
C GLU A 564 1.49 1.20 53.03
N GLN A 565 1.94 2.24 52.30
CA GLN A 565 2.83 3.30 52.82
C GLN A 565 3.01 4.52 51.86
N ASP A 566 3.66 5.58 52.37
CA ASP A 566 3.53 7.01 52.03
C ASP A 566 4.27 7.53 50.75
N PRO A 567 4.01 8.80 50.28
CA PRO A 567 4.40 9.33 48.97
C PRO A 567 5.49 10.44 48.96
N GLN A 568 6.03 10.75 47.76
CA GLN A 568 6.68 12.03 47.29
C GLN A 568 7.27 11.78 45.86
N ALA A 569 7.44 12.71 44.91
CA ALA A 569 6.98 14.10 44.71
C ALA A 569 7.10 14.51 43.21
N ASP A 570 6.52 15.65 42.84
CA ASP A 570 6.24 16.19 41.50
C ASP A 570 7.39 16.61 40.53
N ALA A 571 7.03 16.66 39.24
CA ALA A 571 7.19 17.77 38.26
C ALA A 571 8.39 17.92 37.28
N ALA A 572 8.00 17.96 35.98
CA ALA A 572 8.53 18.75 34.84
C ALA A 572 9.94 18.39 34.29
N THR A 573 10.26 18.54 32.99
CA THR A 573 9.89 19.57 31.98
C THR A 573 9.93 19.05 30.53
N SER A 574 9.32 19.78 29.60
CA SER A 574 9.33 19.50 28.14
C SER A 574 10.61 19.94 27.42
N SER A 575 11.02 19.20 26.38
CA SER A 575 11.83 19.73 25.27
C SER A 575 11.43 19.07 23.95
N SER A 576 10.97 19.87 22.99
CA SER A 576 10.59 19.45 21.64
C SER A 576 11.83 19.29 20.74
N ILE A 577 11.94 18.17 20.04
CA ILE A 577 12.85 18.00 18.89
C ILE A 577 12.03 17.43 17.71
N THR A 578 12.43 17.85 16.51
CA THR A 578 11.71 17.72 15.23
C THR A 578 11.78 16.33 14.62
N ALA A 579 10.65 15.85 14.07
CA ALA A 579 10.60 14.73 13.13
C ALA A 579 10.16 15.24 11.74
N SER A 580 10.87 14.82 10.71
CA SER A 580 10.54 15.04 9.30
C SER A 580 10.40 13.69 8.61
N THR A 581 9.33 13.48 7.84
CA THR A 581 9.34 12.69 6.60
C THR A 581 8.00 12.81 5.89
N GLY A 582 8.01 13.34 4.67
CA GLY A 582 6.97 13.05 3.69
C GLY A 582 6.96 11.55 3.33
N PHE A 583 5.86 11.07 2.76
CA PHE A 583 5.50 9.65 2.59
C PHE A 583 6.60 8.71 2.04
N ALA A 584 7.45 8.26 2.96
CA ALA A 584 8.31 7.08 2.90
C ALA A 584 8.23 6.42 4.28
N PHE A 585 8.28 5.08 4.35
CA PHE A 585 8.37 4.38 5.63
C PHE A 585 9.76 4.58 6.22
N ASP A 586 9.92 5.59 7.07
CA ASP A 586 11.22 5.87 7.70
C ASP A 586 11.44 5.01 8.95
N LEU A 587 12.65 4.46 9.06
CA LEU A 587 13.01 3.53 10.13
C LEU A 587 13.47 4.29 11.39
N LEU A 588 12.59 4.31 12.40
CA LEU A 588 12.94 4.38 13.83
C LEU A 588 14.03 5.41 14.21
N GLY A 589 13.64 6.68 14.21
CA GLY A 589 14.35 7.73 14.96
C GLY A 589 14.10 7.60 16.48
N GLN A 590 15.15 7.26 17.21
CA GLN A 590 15.40 7.51 18.65
C GLN A 590 14.22 7.96 19.53
N ASP A 591 13.70 7.03 20.33
CA ASP A 591 13.44 7.29 21.76
C ASP A 591 13.53 5.97 22.54
N ALA A 592 14.26 5.97 23.65
CA ALA A 592 14.62 4.77 24.40
C ALA A 592 14.37 4.94 25.91
N GLU A 593 13.13 5.27 26.29
CA GLU A 593 12.65 5.17 27.67
C GLU A 593 11.28 4.46 27.75
N GLU A 594 11.18 3.52 28.69
CA GLU A 594 9.98 2.75 29.11
C GLU A 594 9.18 1.95 28.06
N ILE A 595 9.82 0.96 27.41
CA ILE A 595 9.09 -0.23 26.89
C ILE A 595 8.79 -1.18 28.06
N GLY A 596 7.70 -0.90 28.78
CA GLY A 596 7.16 -1.77 29.84
C GLY A 596 6.26 -2.88 29.29
N GLU A 597 6.73 -4.12 29.40
CA GLU A 597 5.97 -5.39 29.33
C GLU A 597 4.80 -5.50 28.33
N LEU A 598 5.09 -5.97 27.11
CA LEU A 598 4.11 -6.65 26.24
C LEU A 598 4.37 -8.17 26.23
N PRO A 599 3.39 -9.02 26.55
CA PRO A 599 3.54 -10.47 26.50
C PRO A 599 3.33 -11.01 25.06
N TRP A 600 4.46 -11.30 24.41
CA TRP A 600 4.67 -12.22 23.26
C TRP A 600 3.57 -12.35 22.19
#